data_AF-A0A2T2UDZ2-F1
#
_entry.id   AF-A0A2T2UDZ2-F1
#
_cell.length_a   1.000
_cell.length_b   1.000
_cell.length_c   1.000
_cell.angle_alpha   90.00
_cell.angle_beta   90.00
_cell.angle_gamma   90.00
#
_symmetry.space_group_name_H-M   'P 1'
#
loop_
_entity.id
_entity.type
_entity.pdbx_description
1 polymer ?
#
loop_
_entity_poly.entity_id
_entity_poly.type
_entity_poly.pdbx_seq_one_letter_code
_entity_poly.pdbx_strand_id
1 'polypeptide(L)'
;MTDDTLFLRFGALARRVVRSGLLRGALLAVPLLVAVLLGAPSARAQADVPVSLPNRAGLAVDDTVDVPVRVGAALPEMPEVRAFDVRIGYDPAVVSFVDTVVTEGTLAEAFGSVQVGVPEAGQIRLAAAEGDGAPLPGESGSLVVLEAVVQGEGRSSLTFDFFQFNEGDPAAALTDGVLTTDEEFDPAPGVVVNEILSDPPSGGAGDANGDGTRDPEDDEFVEIANNGDAPIDLGGYRLSDSEGRRHVFPEGTRLTVGQGVVVFGGGS
;
A
#
# COMPACT_ATOMS: atom_id res chain seq x y z
N MET A 1 16.43 -2.86 17.49
CA MET A 1 17.06 -3.04 16.17
C MET A 1 16.87 -4.50 15.86
N THR A 2 15.74 -4.84 15.26
CA THR A 2 15.38 -6.21 14.90
C THR A 2 15.71 -6.41 13.43
N ASP A 3 16.45 -7.49 13.16
CA ASP A 3 17.08 -7.85 11.90
C ASP A 3 16.05 -8.51 10.97
N ASP A 4 15.39 -7.72 10.13
CA ASP A 4 14.49 -8.22 9.08
C ASP A 4 15.34 -8.82 7.93
N THR A 5 15.78 -10.07 8.10
CA THR A 5 16.62 -10.83 7.15
C THR A 5 15.76 -11.85 6.39
N LEU A 6 15.71 -11.73 5.06
CA LEU A 6 15.08 -12.69 4.16
C LEU A 6 15.84 -14.03 4.21
N PHE A 7 15.29 -15.07 4.84
CA PHE A 7 15.84 -16.43 4.82
C PHE A 7 14.96 -17.35 3.96
N LEU A 8 15.27 -17.47 2.67
CA LEU A 8 14.55 -18.35 1.75
C LEU A 8 14.75 -19.83 2.14
N ARG A 9 13.79 -20.43 2.85
CA ARG A 9 13.71 -21.88 3.07
C ARG A 9 12.72 -22.53 2.10
N PHE A 10 13.25 -23.41 1.24
CA PHE A 10 12.49 -24.18 0.25
C PHE A 10 11.54 -25.21 0.90
N GLY A 11 10.24 -25.18 0.57
CA GLY A 11 9.31 -26.21 1.05
C GLY A 11 7.85 -26.18 0.55
N ALA A 12 7.62 -26.69 -0.67
CA ALA A 12 6.44 -27.46 -1.12
C ALA A 12 5.00 -26.85 -1.11
N LEU A 13 4.60 -26.35 -2.29
CA LEU A 13 3.37 -26.62 -3.08
C LEU A 13 2.11 -27.20 -2.41
N ALA A 14 0.94 -26.55 -2.61
CA ALA A 14 -0.24 -27.14 -3.26
C ALA A 14 -1.40 -26.13 -3.54
N ARG A 15 -1.84 -26.07 -4.80
CA ARG A 15 -2.99 -25.29 -5.33
C ARG A 15 -4.34 -25.95 -4.99
N ARG A 16 -5.42 -25.14 -4.88
CA ARG A 16 -6.73 -25.43 -5.53
C ARG A 16 -7.65 -24.20 -5.59
N VAL A 17 -8.01 -23.78 -6.82
CA VAL A 17 -9.06 -22.78 -7.10
C VAL A 17 -10.40 -23.50 -7.34
N VAL A 18 -11.50 -22.99 -6.79
CA VAL A 18 -12.88 -23.36 -7.18
C VAL A 18 -13.70 -22.08 -7.37
N ARG A 19 -14.25 -21.88 -8.58
CA ARG A 19 -15.26 -20.85 -8.89
C ARG A 19 -16.66 -21.43 -8.78
N SER A 20 -17.59 -20.69 -8.15
CA SER A 20 -19.03 -20.53 -8.48
C SER A 20 -19.77 -20.09 -7.20
N GLY A 21 -20.77 -19.22 -7.18
CA GLY A 21 -21.53 -18.53 -8.22
C GLY A 21 -22.53 -17.57 -7.56
N LEU A 22 -23.13 -16.69 -8.36
CA LEU A 22 -24.13 -15.71 -7.95
C LEU A 22 -25.29 -16.31 -7.17
N LEU A 23 -25.77 -15.60 -6.14
CA LEU A 23 -27.18 -15.53 -5.79
C LEU A 23 -27.57 -14.12 -5.34
N ARG A 24 -28.80 -13.76 -5.72
CA ARG A 24 -29.38 -12.42 -5.75
C ARG A 24 -30.04 -12.05 -4.41
N GLY A 25 -29.95 -10.76 -4.08
CA GLY A 25 -31.09 -9.97 -3.66
C GLY A 25 -31.28 -9.71 -2.17
N ALA A 26 -31.06 -8.47 -1.75
CA ALA A 26 -32.00 -7.72 -0.91
C ALA A 26 -31.69 -6.22 -1.06
N LEU A 27 -32.70 -5.49 -1.53
CA LEU A 27 -32.72 -4.06 -1.76
C LEU A 27 -32.91 -3.35 -0.41
N LEU A 28 -31.94 -2.55 0.04
CA LEU A 28 -32.16 -1.55 1.10
C LEU A 28 -31.79 -0.17 0.56
N ALA A 29 -32.72 0.78 0.72
CA ALA A 29 -32.69 2.11 0.14
C ALA A 29 -31.53 2.96 0.67
N VAL A 30 -30.76 3.55 -0.24
CA VAL A 30 -29.79 4.62 0.01
C VAL A 30 -30.43 5.94 -0.46
N PRO A 31 -30.35 7.06 0.29
CA PRO A 31 -30.91 8.32 -0.18
C PRO A 31 -30.12 8.84 -1.40
N LEU A 32 -30.89 9.27 -2.39
CA LEU A 32 -30.50 9.77 -3.70
C LEU A 32 -29.67 11.06 -3.58
N LEU A 33 -28.38 11.02 -3.92
CA LEU A 33 -27.60 12.21 -4.26
C LEU A 33 -27.94 12.61 -5.70
N VAL A 34 -28.54 13.77 -5.89
CA VAL A 34 -28.93 14.30 -7.20
C VAL A 34 -27.69 14.85 -7.91
N ALA A 35 -27.19 14.13 -8.92
CA ALA A 35 -26.20 14.64 -9.85
C ALA A 35 -26.88 15.53 -10.90
N VAL A 36 -26.65 16.84 -10.85
CA VAL A 36 -27.00 17.77 -11.93
C VAL A 36 -25.95 17.64 -13.02
N LEU A 37 -26.34 17.06 -14.16
CA LEU A 37 -25.48 16.89 -15.33
C LEU A 37 -25.48 18.19 -16.17
N LEU A 38 -24.45 19.02 -16.05
CA LEU A 38 -24.22 20.17 -16.94
C LEU A 38 -22.75 20.26 -17.37
N GLY A 39 -22.50 19.91 -18.63
CA GLY A 39 -21.34 20.34 -19.43
C GLY A 39 -20.02 19.62 -19.17
N ALA A 40 -19.71 18.55 -19.91
CA ALA A 40 -18.40 17.91 -19.89
C ALA A 40 -17.33 18.84 -20.51
N PRO A 41 -16.26 19.22 -19.78
CA PRO A 41 -15.03 19.66 -20.42
C PRO A 41 -14.23 18.44 -20.88
N SER A 42 -13.47 18.63 -21.96
CA SER A 42 -12.65 17.64 -22.65
C SER A 42 -11.77 16.81 -21.70
N ALA A 43 -11.91 15.49 -21.71
CA ALA A 43 -11.12 14.56 -20.92
C ALA A 43 -9.64 14.60 -21.34
N ARG A 44 -8.82 15.31 -20.56
CA ARG A 44 -7.45 14.84 -20.31
C ARG A 44 -7.58 13.59 -19.43
N ALA A 45 -6.74 12.59 -19.64
CA ALA A 45 -6.65 11.48 -18.70
C ALA A 45 -6.11 12.05 -17.38
N GLN A 46 -7.00 12.21 -16.40
CA GLN A 46 -6.66 12.67 -15.06
C GLN A 46 -5.96 11.53 -14.31
N ALA A 47 -4.88 11.81 -13.57
CA ALA A 47 -4.20 10.77 -12.81
C ALA A 47 -4.99 10.49 -11.52
N ASP A 48 -5.27 9.22 -11.23
CA ASP A 48 -5.92 8.83 -9.98
C ASP A 48 -5.08 9.29 -8.76
N VAL A 49 -5.74 9.67 -7.67
CA VAL A 49 -5.05 10.03 -6.42
C VAL A 49 -4.53 8.79 -5.73
N PRO A 50 -3.20 8.59 -5.58
CA PRO A 50 -2.68 7.42 -4.90
C PRO A 50 -3.05 7.46 -3.42
N VAL A 51 -3.62 6.39 -2.89
CA VAL A 51 -3.92 6.24 -1.46
C VAL A 51 -3.39 4.89 -0.99
N SER A 52 -2.71 4.86 0.16
CA SER A 52 -2.11 3.62 0.67
C SER A 52 -2.24 3.40 2.17
N LEU A 53 -2.28 2.13 2.55
CA LEU A 53 -2.11 1.62 3.91
C LEU A 53 -0.71 1.03 4.08
N PRO A 54 -0.15 1.02 5.30
CA PRO A 54 1.22 0.55 5.51
C PRO A 54 1.33 -0.97 5.54
N ASN A 55 2.56 -1.43 5.29
CA ASN A 55 3.00 -2.77 5.60
C ASN A 55 3.88 -2.74 6.87
N ARG A 56 3.51 -3.48 7.92
CA ARG A 56 4.39 -3.78 9.07
C ARG A 56 4.47 -5.28 9.38
N ALA A 57 5.69 -5.78 9.55
CA ALA A 57 6.02 -7.16 9.93
C ALA A 57 6.83 -7.17 11.24
N GLY A 58 7.05 -8.35 11.80
CA GLY A 58 7.80 -8.55 13.04
C GLY A 58 7.17 -7.88 14.26
N LEU A 59 5.84 -7.72 14.23
CA LEU A 59 5.12 -7.13 15.35
C LEU A 59 4.96 -8.16 16.48
N ALA A 60 5.06 -7.70 17.72
CA ALA A 60 4.72 -8.52 18.89
C ALA A 60 3.24 -8.31 19.28
N VAL A 61 2.65 -9.31 19.91
CA VAL A 61 1.37 -9.12 20.63
C VAL A 61 1.58 -8.04 21.68
N ASP A 62 0.55 -7.20 21.85
CA ASP A 62 0.51 -5.98 22.64
C ASP A 62 1.27 -4.78 22.05
N ASP A 63 1.89 -4.91 20.87
CA ASP A 63 2.45 -3.74 20.17
C ASP A 63 1.36 -2.75 19.77
N THR A 64 1.65 -1.47 19.99
CA THR A 64 0.91 -0.34 19.44
C THR A 64 1.57 0.13 18.15
N VAL A 65 0.80 0.19 17.07
CA VAL A 65 1.29 0.43 15.71
C VAL A 65 0.53 1.59 15.07
N ASP A 66 1.27 2.59 14.60
CA ASP A 66 0.73 3.65 13.76
C ASP A 66 0.39 3.11 12.37
N VAL A 67 -0.85 3.37 11.94
CA VAL A 67 -1.40 2.99 10.64
C VAL A 67 -1.80 4.27 9.88
N PRO A 68 -0.84 4.94 9.20
CA PRO A 68 -1.15 6.12 8.39
C PRO A 68 -1.96 5.73 7.14
N VAL A 69 -3.06 6.44 6.90
CA VAL A 69 -3.73 6.45 5.59
C VAL A 69 -3.01 7.50 4.75
N ARG A 70 -2.14 7.11 3.83
CA ARG A 70 -1.32 8.03 3.03
C ARG A 70 -2.04 8.45 1.76
N VAL A 71 -1.83 9.70 1.35
CA VAL A 71 -2.30 10.25 0.08
C VAL A 71 -1.10 10.81 -0.69
N GLY A 72 -0.97 10.40 -1.94
CA GLY A 72 0.13 10.75 -2.84
C GLY A 72 -0.06 12.06 -3.60
N ALA A 73 0.88 12.35 -4.51
CA ALA A 73 0.95 13.61 -5.24
C ALA A 73 -0.06 13.64 -6.41
N ALA A 74 -1.31 13.94 -6.09
CA ALA A 74 -2.36 14.28 -7.07
C ALA A 74 -3.50 15.13 -6.44
N LEU A 75 -3.48 15.39 -5.14
CA LEU A 75 -4.44 16.27 -4.47
C LEU A 75 -4.58 17.69 -5.06
N PRO A 76 -3.56 18.33 -5.70
CA PRO A 76 -3.77 19.63 -6.36
C PRO A 76 -4.82 19.62 -7.47
N GLU A 77 -5.16 18.43 -7.98
CA GLU A 77 -6.19 18.24 -9.00
C GLU A 77 -7.60 18.10 -8.40
N MET A 78 -7.70 17.99 -7.07
CA MET A 78 -8.93 18.01 -6.27
C MET A 78 -8.89 19.21 -5.29
N PRO A 79 -9.03 20.46 -5.80
CA PRO A 79 -8.83 21.67 -4.99
C PRO A 79 -9.97 21.96 -4.00
N GLU A 80 -11.07 21.21 -4.02
CA GLU A 80 -12.26 21.36 -3.19
C GLU A 80 -12.56 20.13 -2.32
N VAL A 81 -11.55 19.31 -1.98
CA VAL A 81 -11.73 18.19 -1.05
C VAL A 81 -12.04 18.73 0.33
N ARG A 82 -13.29 18.54 0.73
CA ARG A 82 -13.91 19.03 1.97
C ARG A 82 -14.58 17.93 2.76
N ALA A 83 -14.63 16.71 2.23
CA ALA A 83 -15.06 15.56 2.98
C ALA A 83 -14.39 14.30 2.46
N PHE A 84 -14.20 13.35 3.36
CA PHE A 84 -13.80 12.00 3.02
C PHE A 84 -14.61 10.98 3.82
N ASP A 85 -14.73 9.79 3.25
CA ASP A 85 -15.24 8.58 3.90
C ASP A 85 -14.34 7.41 3.52
N VAL A 86 -13.75 6.78 4.53
CA VAL A 86 -12.81 5.68 4.39
C VAL A 86 -13.31 4.52 5.24
N ARG A 87 -13.31 3.32 4.67
CA ARG A 87 -13.55 2.08 5.41
C ARG A 87 -12.42 1.11 5.16
N ILE A 88 -11.84 0.62 6.25
CA ILE A 88 -10.72 -0.32 6.23
C ILE A 88 -11.16 -1.64 6.85
N GLY A 89 -11.00 -2.72 6.11
CA GLY A 89 -11.14 -4.09 6.58
C GLY A 89 -9.86 -4.58 7.26
N TYR A 90 -9.99 -5.42 8.28
CA TYR A 90 -8.90 -6.05 9.03
C TYR A 90 -9.34 -7.38 9.66
N ASP A 91 -8.39 -8.20 10.12
CA ASP A 91 -8.70 -9.40 10.90
C ASP A 91 -8.79 -9.05 12.41
N PRO A 92 -10.00 -9.05 13.01
CA PRO A 92 -10.20 -8.71 14.41
C PRO A 92 -9.72 -9.80 15.38
N ALA A 93 -9.16 -10.91 14.90
CA ALA A 93 -8.43 -11.86 15.75
C ALA A 93 -6.94 -11.47 15.91
N VAL A 94 -6.39 -10.68 14.99
CA VAL A 94 -4.97 -10.31 14.96
C VAL A 94 -4.75 -8.88 15.43
N VAL A 95 -5.57 -7.93 14.96
CA VAL A 95 -5.42 -6.51 15.30
C VAL A 95 -6.74 -5.91 15.77
N SER A 96 -6.67 -4.94 16.68
CA SER A 96 -7.79 -4.07 17.08
C SER A 96 -7.39 -2.62 16.88
N PHE A 97 -8.25 -1.80 16.28
CA PHE A 97 -8.03 -0.36 16.24
C PHE A 97 -8.50 0.29 17.53
N VAL A 98 -7.71 1.25 18.01
CA VAL A 98 -8.13 2.14 19.09
C VAL A 98 -9.12 3.14 18.49
N ASP A 99 -10.21 3.46 19.20
CA ASP A 99 -11.23 4.44 18.78
C ASP A 99 -10.69 5.90 18.73
N THR A 100 -9.37 6.08 18.70
CA THR A 100 -8.68 7.36 18.59
C THR A 100 -8.00 7.44 17.23
N VAL A 101 -8.13 8.59 16.59
CA VAL A 101 -7.42 8.94 15.37
C VAL A 101 -6.54 10.15 15.64
N VAL A 102 -5.29 10.09 15.19
CA VAL A 102 -4.35 11.20 15.27
C VAL A 102 -4.51 12.05 14.02
N THR A 103 -4.86 13.33 14.23
CA THR A 103 -5.01 14.32 13.17
C THR A 103 -3.94 15.41 13.20
N GLU A 104 -3.26 15.63 14.34
CA GLU A 104 -2.18 16.60 14.46
C GLU A 104 -1.03 16.25 13.50
N GLY A 105 -0.60 17.22 12.68
CA GLY A 105 0.43 17.02 11.66
C GLY A 105 0.00 16.20 10.44
N THR A 106 -1.30 15.92 10.29
CA THR A 106 -1.89 15.22 9.14
C THR A 106 -2.71 16.19 8.26
N LEU A 107 -3.06 15.78 7.05
CA LEU A 107 -3.92 16.59 6.18
C LEU A 107 -5.30 16.82 6.80
N ALA A 108 -5.81 15.85 7.57
CA ALA A 108 -7.11 15.98 8.23
C ALA A 108 -7.12 16.93 9.43
N GLU A 109 -5.99 17.50 9.84
CA GLU A 109 -5.97 18.57 10.85
C GLU A 109 -6.90 19.74 10.47
N ALA A 110 -7.03 20.02 9.17
CA ALA A 110 -7.93 21.03 8.62
C ALA A 110 -9.41 20.77 8.95
N PHE A 111 -9.83 19.50 9.10
CA PHE A 111 -11.22 19.15 9.39
C PHE A 111 -11.65 19.36 10.84
N GLY A 112 -10.72 19.59 11.76
CA GLY A 112 -10.95 19.78 13.19
C GLY A 112 -11.41 18.53 13.95
N SER A 113 -12.23 17.66 13.36
CA SER A 113 -12.60 16.37 13.92
C SER A 113 -12.85 15.33 12.84
N VAL A 114 -12.42 14.10 13.10
CA VAL A 114 -12.70 12.92 12.28
C VAL A 114 -13.58 11.97 13.09
N GLN A 115 -14.72 11.58 12.52
CA GLN A 115 -15.60 10.59 13.12
C GLN A 115 -15.03 9.20 12.90
N VAL A 116 -14.78 8.48 13.98
CA VAL A 116 -14.33 7.08 13.97
C VAL A 116 -15.49 6.18 14.36
N GLY A 117 -15.64 5.04 13.68
CA GLY A 117 -16.63 4.04 14.07
C GLY A 117 -16.27 2.64 13.58
N VAL A 118 -16.78 1.62 14.27
CA VAL A 118 -16.64 0.20 13.93
C VAL A 118 -18.00 -0.31 13.45
N PRO A 119 -18.32 -0.21 12.15
CA PRO A 119 -19.64 -0.56 11.64
C PRO A 119 -19.98 -2.04 11.84
N GLU A 120 -18.96 -2.91 11.79
CA GLU A 120 -19.02 -4.33 12.13
C GLU A 120 -17.62 -4.82 12.55
N ALA A 121 -17.54 -6.02 13.12
CA ALA A 121 -16.25 -6.60 13.52
C ALA A 121 -15.33 -6.78 12.31
N GLY A 122 -14.07 -6.32 12.44
CA GLY A 122 -13.11 -6.35 11.33
C GLY A 122 -13.24 -5.17 10.36
N GLN A 123 -14.02 -4.14 10.68
CA GLN A 123 -14.04 -2.89 9.92
C GLN A 123 -13.85 -1.66 10.80
N ILE A 124 -13.11 -0.68 10.31
CA ILE A 124 -13.04 0.67 10.87
C ILE A 124 -13.44 1.68 9.79
N ARG A 125 -14.30 2.63 10.17
CA ARG A 125 -14.73 3.74 9.32
C ARG A 125 -14.21 5.04 9.88
N LEU A 126 -13.68 5.87 8.99
CA LEU A 126 -13.23 7.22 9.24
C LEU A 126 -13.99 8.16 8.32
N ALA A 127 -14.65 9.17 8.87
CA ALA A 127 -15.31 10.17 8.05
C ALA A 127 -15.14 11.55 8.64
N ALA A 128 -14.82 12.51 7.78
CA ALA A 128 -14.82 13.91 8.12
C ALA A 128 -15.49 14.69 7.01
N ALA A 129 -16.17 15.75 7.40
CA ALA A 129 -16.63 16.78 6.50
C ALA A 129 -16.31 18.11 7.16
N GLU A 130 -15.62 18.98 6.44
CA GLU A 130 -15.39 20.35 6.89
C GLU A 130 -16.72 21.11 6.87
N GLY A 131 -16.86 22.05 7.81
CA GLY A 131 -17.79 23.16 7.66
C GLY A 131 -17.23 24.21 6.70
N ASP A 132 -17.14 25.45 7.15
CA ASP A 132 -16.85 26.64 6.33
C ASP A 132 -15.35 26.87 6.04
N GLY A 133 -14.49 25.87 6.28
CA GLY A 133 -13.02 25.99 6.27
C GLY A 133 -12.37 25.96 4.88
N ALA A 134 -11.07 25.71 4.83
CA ALA A 134 -10.30 25.67 3.58
C ALA A 134 -10.18 24.21 3.13
N PRO A 135 -10.38 23.89 1.83
CA PRO A 135 -10.20 22.54 1.31
C PRO A 135 -8.85 21.94 1.71
N LEU A 136 -8.76 20.61 1.71
CA LEU A 136 -7.51 19.92 1.99
C LEU A 136 -6.37 20.54 1.17
N PRO A 137 -5.23 20.86 1.81
CA PRO A 137 -4.08 21.35 1.08
C PRO A 137 -3.65 20.28 0.07
N GLY A 138 -3.31 20.70 -1.15
CA GLY A 138 -2.91 19.82 -2.27
C GLY A 138 -1.58 19.09 -2.08
N GLU A 139 -1.15 18.84 -0.85
CA GLU A 139 0.14 18.23 -0.54
C GLU A 139 -0.01 16.73 -0.29
N SER A 140 1.00 15.94 -0.64
CA SER A 140 1.07 14.54 -0.24
C SER A 140 1.34 14.43 1.26
N GLY A 141 0.79 13.40 1.90
CA GLY A 141 1.01 13.18 3.33
C GLY A 141 0.10 12.12 3.91
N SER A 142 0.10 12.01 5.23
CA SER A 142 -0.90 11.21 5.94
C SER A 142 -2.22 12.00 5.93
N LEU A 143 -3.29 11.41 5.41
CA LEU A 143 -4.64 11.92 5.58
C LEU A 143 -5.01 11.91 7.06
N VAL A 144 -4.83 10.77 7.71
CA VAL A 144 -4.95 10.55 9.15
C VAL A 144 -3.94 9.48 9.58
N VAL A 145 -3.71 9.35 10.88
CA VAL A 145 -3.02 8.19 11.46
C VAL A 145 -3.93 7.49 12.44
N LEU A 146 -4.21 6.22 12.18
CA LEU A 146 -4.89 5.32 13.10
C LEU A 146 -3.88 4.68 14.05
N GLU A 147 -4.33 4.30 15.23
CA GLU A 147 -3.55 3.47 16.15
C GLU A 147 -4.16 2.06 16.21
N ALA A 148 -3.36 1.04 15.93
CA ALA A 148 -3.73 -0.36 16.04
C ALA A 148 -2.96 -1.02 17.18
N VAL A 149 -3.61 -1.94 17.89
CA VAL A 149 -2.97 -2.84 18.85
C VAL A 149 -2.99 -4.25 18.28
N VAL A 150 -1.85 -4.91 18.31
CA VAL A 150 -1.73 -6.32 17.94
C VAL A 150 -2.23 -7.17 19.12
N GLN A 151 -3.30 -7.93 18.92
CA GLN A 151 -3.95 -8.70 19.98
C GLN A 151 -3.84 -10.23 19.78
N GLY A 152 -3.36 -10.66 18.62
CA GLY A 152 -3.15 -12.07 18.31
C GLY A 152 -2.02 -12.28 17.31
N GLU A 153 -1.47 -13.50 17.29
CA GLU A 153 -0.47 -13.92 16.32
C GLU A 153 -1.09 -14.09 14.92
N GLY A 154 -0.29 -13.83 13.89
CA GLY A 154 -0.63 -14.03 12.48
C GLY A 154 -0.68 -12.73 11.69
N ARG A 155 -1.43 -12.76 10.59
CA ARG A 155 -1.48 -11.72 9.57
C ARG A 155 -2.87 -11.09 9.48
N SER A 156 -2.94 -9.76 9.57
CA SER A 156 -4.11 -8.97 9.20
C SER A 156 -3.84 -8.18 7.92
N SER A 157 -4.48 -8.55 6.83
CA SER A 157 -4.57 -7.64 5.67
C SER A 157 -5.34 -6.39 6.07
N LEU A 158 -4.89 -5.22 5.62
CA LEU A 158 -5.59 -3.95 5.76
C LEU A 158 -6.15 -3.56 4.39
N THR A 159 -7.47 -3.69 4.19
CA THR A 159 -8.10 -3.51 2.88
C THR A 159 -8.90 -2.22 2.83
N PHE A 160 -8.81 -1.44 1.76
CA PHE A 160 -9.79 -0.38 1.52
C PHE A 160 -11.10 -0.97 1.01
N ASP A 161 -12.01 -1.28 1.93
CA ASP A 161 -13.38 -1.72 1.60
C ASP A 161 -14.19 -0.59 0.96
N PHE A 162 -13.86 0.67 1.30
CA PHE A 162 -14.43 1.86 0.71
C PHE A 162 -13.49 3.06 0.85
N PHE A 163 -13.42 3.91 -0.17
CA PHE A 163 -12.73 5.19 -0.10
C PHE A 163 -13.43 6.20 -1.02
N GLN A 164 -13.72 7.39 -0.51
CA GLN A 164 -14.29 8.47 -1.32
C GLN A 164 -13.90 9.84 -0.77
N PHE A 165 -13.48 10.73 -1.67
CA PHE A 165 -13.52 12.18 -1.48
C PHE A 165 -14.79 12.78 -2.09
N ASN A 166 -15.25 13.93 -1.59
CA ASN A 166 -16.45 14.60 -2.11
C ASN A 166 -16.37 15.04 -3.58
N GLU A 167 -15.18 15.29 -4.13
CA GLU A 167 -15.03 15.67 -5.54
C GLU A 167 -15.14 14.48 -6.49
N GLY A 168 -14.79 13.26 -6.05
CA GLY A 168 -14.99 12.01 -6.79
C GLY A 168 -14.20 11.82 -8.10
N ASP A 169 -13.53 12.87 -8.61
CA ASP A 169 -12.70 12.86 -9.83
C ASP A 169 -11.51 13.83 -9.66
N PRO A 170 -10.23 13.41 -9.85
CA PRO A 170 -9.80 12.04 -10.12
C PRO A 170 -10.22 11.03 -9.04
N ALA A 171 -10.41 9.78 -9.46
CA ALA A 171 -10.70 8.70 -8.53
C ALA A 171 -9.46 8.37 -7.68
N ALA A 172 -9.64 7.70 -6.55
CA ALA A 172 -8.52 7.23 -5.75
C ALA A 172 -7.96 5.91 -6.31
N ALA A 173 -6.64 5.84 -6.47
CA ALA A 173 -5.90 4.60 -6.74
C ALA A 173 -5.46 3.98 -5.41
N LEU A 174 -6.17 2.95 -4.98
CA LEU A 174 -6.02 2.35 -3.66
C LEU A 174 -4.86 1.34 -3.59
N THR A 175 -4.20 1.30 -2.44
CA THR A 175 -3.15 0.34 -2.07
C THR A 175 -3.47 -0.23 -0.70
N ASP A 176 -3.79 -1.51 -0.66
CA ASP A 176 -3.97 -2.21 0.60
C ASP A 176 -2.64 -2.36 1.34
N GLY A 177 -2.72 -2.68 2.63
CA GLY A 177 -1.58 -2.89 3.51
C GLY A 177 -1.67 -4.21 4.26
N VAL A 178 -0.76 -4.42 5.20
CA VAL A 178 -0.78 -5.59 6.08
C VAL A 178 -0.04 -5.29 7.38
N LEU A 179 -0.60 -5.78 8.49
CA LEU A 179 0.10 -5.90 9.77
C LEU A 179 0.27 -7.38 10.07
N THR A 180 1.48 -7.82 10.41
CA THR A 180 1.74 -9.22 10.75
C THR A 180 2.73 -9.35 11.91
N THR A 181 2.51 -10.36 12.74
CA THR A 181 3.49 -10.80 13.74
C THR A 181 4.59 -11.68 13.16
N ASP A 182 4.40 -12.16 11.93
CA ASP A 182 5.45 -12.88 11.23
C ASP A 182 6.64 -11.94 11.02
N GLU A 183 7.85 -12.40 11.34
CA GLU A 183 9.10 -11.64 11.18
C GLU A 183 9.35 -11.18 9.73
N GLU A 184 8.69 -11.81 8.76
CA GLU A 184 8.87 -11.58 7.33
C GLU A 184 7.51 -11.38 6.66
N PHE A 185 7.42 -10.43 5.73
CA PHE A 185 6.37 -10.52 4.73
C PHE A 185 6.70 -11.72 3.87
N ASP A 186 5.99 -12.83 4.05
CA ASP A 186 5.93 -13.81 2.97
C ASP A 186 5.48 -13.00 1.74
N PRO A 187 6.34 -12.84 0.70
CA PRO A 187 5.96 -12.06 -0.45
C PRO A 187 4.61 -12.55 -0.92
N ALA A 188 3.71 -11.63 -1.25
CA ALA A 188 2.40 -12.02 -1.78
C ALA A 188 2.61 -13.11 -2.85
N PRO A 189 1.84 -14.21 -2.82
CA PRO A 189 2.12 -15.39 -3.63
C PRO A 189 2.34 -14.98 -5.08
N GLY A 190 3.59 -15.08 -5.55
CA GLY A 190 3.95 -14.62 -6.90
C GLY A 190 5.22 -13.80 -7.01
N VAL A 191 5.74 -13.16 -5.95
CA VAL A 191 7.05 -12.49 -6.06
C VAL A 191 8.15 -13.55 -6.12
N VAL A 192 8.97 -13.48 -7.16
CA VAL A 192 10.08 -14.40 -7.38
C VAL A 192 11.34 -13.63 -7.73
N VAL A 193 12.49 -14.21 -7.38
CA VAL A 193 13.75 -13.84 -8.03
C VAL A 193 13.71 -14.46 -9.42
N ASN A 194 13.68 -13.62 -10.46
CA ASN A 194 13.63 -14.06 -11.85
C ASN A 194 15.02 -14.28 -12.43
N GLU A 195 15.95 -13.36 -12.14
CA GLU A 195 17.32 -13.39 -12.67
C GLU A 195 18.32 -12.92 -11.61
N ILE A 196 19.54 -13.44 -11.68
CA ILE A 196 20.68 -13.01 -10.87
C ILE A 196 21.90 -12.95 -11.77
N LEU A 197 22.63 -11.84 -11.75
CA LEU A 197 23.98 -11.69 -12.28
C LEU A 197 24.93 -11.34 -11.13
N SER A 198 25.70 -12.32 -10.64
CA SER A 198 26.69 -12.13 -9.54
C SER A 198 28.15 -12.23 -10.01
N ASP A 199 28.37 -12.28 -11.33
CA ASP A 199 29.72 -12.30 -11.90
C ASP A 199 29.65 -11.68 -13.30
N PRO A 200 29.61 -10.34 -13.39
CA PRO A 200 29.51 -9.64 -14.65
C PRO A 200 30.70 -9.99 -15.56
N PRO A 201 30.48 -10.32 -16.84
CA PRO A 201 31.56 -10.68 -17.77
C PRO A 201 32.72 -9.68 -17.80
N SER A 202 33.92 -10.13 -18.16
CA SER A 202 35.04 -9.21 -18.36
C SER A 202 34.86 -8.35 -19.62
N GLY A 203 35.37 -7.12 -19.60
CA GLY A 203 35.32 -6.20 -20.74
C GLY A 203 33.96 -5.52 -20.88
N GLY A 204 33.72 -4.85 -22.01
CA GLY A 204 32.51 -4.02 -22.18
C GLY A 204 31.17 -4.78 -22.19
N ALA A 205 31.18 -6.12 -22.18
CA ALA A 205 29.96 -6.92 -22.02
C ALA A 205 29.52 -7.09 -20.56
N GLY A 206 30.36 -6.67 -19.60
CA GLY A 206 30.04 -6.71 -18.18
C GLY A 206 29.53 -5.41 -17.60
N ASP A 207 29.43 -4.35 -18.39
CA ASP A 207 28.77 -3.09 -18.03
C ASP A 207 27.25 -3.29 -18.12
N ALA A 208 26.70 -3.99 -17.13
CA ALA A 208 25.30 -4.40 -17.11
C ALA A 208 24.39 -3.23 -16.72
N ASN A 209 24.87 -2.29 -15.90
CA ASN A 209 24.13 -1.09 -15.53
C ASN A 209 24.18 0.00 -16.63
N GLY A 210 25.11 -0.13 -17.59
CA GLY A 210 25.21 0.73 -18.77
C GLY A 210 25.81 2.11 -18.49
N ASP A 211 26.57 2.27 -17.41
CA ASP A 211 27.19 3.53 -17.01
C ASP A 211 28.48 3.87 -17.79
N GLY A 212 28.96 2.93 -18.62
CA GLY A 212 30.15 3.06 -19.45
C GLY A 212 31.42 2.52 -18.80
N THR A 213 31.34 2.01 -17.56
CA THR A 213 32.44 1.44 -16.79
C THR A 213 32.04 0.06 -16.29
N ARG A 214 32.73 -0.98 -16.78
CA ARG A 214 32.58 -2.30 -16.18
C ARG A 214 33.18 -2.33 -14.78
N ASP A 215 32.35 -2.58 -13.78
CA ASP A 215 32.70 -2.81 -12.37
C ASP A 215 32.17 -4.18 -11.91
N PRO A 216 33.00 -5.06 -11.31
CA PRO A 216 32.56 -6.39 -10.90
C PRO A 216 31.48 -6.41 -9.81
N GLU A 217 31.30 -5.33 -9.05
CA GLU A 217 30.33 -5.21 -7.97
C GLU A 217 29.14 -4.35 -8.39
N ASP A 218 29.37 -3.19 -9.01
CA ASP A 218 28.27 -2.28 -9.37
C ASP A 218 27.41 -2.81 -10.54
N ASP A 219 27.96 -3.71 -11.38
CA ASP A 219 27.25 -4.35 -12.48
C ASP A 219 26.58 -5.69 -12.08
N GLU A 220 26.71 -6.13 -10.84
CA GLU A 220 25.88 -7.24 -10.34
C GLU A 220 24.42 -6.79 -10.29
N PHE A 221 23.49 -7.73 -10.51
CA PHE A 221 22.07 -7.43 -10.31
C PHE A 221 21.25 -8.62 -9.85
N VAL A 222 20.11 -8.30 -9.24
CA VAL A 222 18.99 -9.23 -9.08
C VAL A 222 17.74 -8.66 -9.75
N GLU A 223 16.99 -9.49 -10.45
CA GLU A 223 15.65 -9.15 -10.93
C GLU A 223 14.59 -9.79 -10.04
N ILE A 224 13.69 -8.97 -9.52
CA ILE A 224 12.50 -9.39 -8.79
C ILE A 224 11.30 -9.25 -9.70
N ALA A 225 10.52 -10.32 -9.89
CA ALA A 225 9.33 -10.32 -10.74
C ALA A 225 8.06 -10.65 -9.98
N ASN A 226 6.96 -10.00 -10.35
CA ASN A 226 5.62 -10.35 -9.91
C ASN A 226 5.01 -11.39 -10.87
N ASN A 227 5.14 -12.67 -10.51
CA ASN A 227 4.49 -13.81 -11.18
C ASN A 227 3.16 -14.22 -10.51
N GLY A 228 2.58 -13.32 -9.70
CA GLY A 228 1.28 -13.51 -9.07
C GLY A 228 0.12 -13.25 -10.03
N ASP A 229 -1.10 -13.15 -9.49
CA ASP A 229 -2.31 -12.84 -10.25
C ASP A 229 -2.91 -11.44 -9.96
N ALA A 230 -2.22 -10.63 -9.14
CA ALA A 230 -2.57 -9.24 -8.85
C ALA A 230 -1.30 -8.36 -8.78
N PRO A 231 -1.42 -7.02 -8.97
CA PRO A 231 -0.33 -6.09 -8.71
C PRO A 231 0.14 -6.16 -7.25
N ILE A 232 1.45 -5.94 -7.03
CA ILE A 232 2.05 -5.87 -5.70
C ILE A 232 2.76 -4.52 -5.50
N ASP A 233 2.63 -3.97 -4.30
CA ASP A 233 3.43 -2.85 -3.84
C ASP A 233 4.62 -3.37 -3.03
N LEU A 234 5.82 -3.10 -3.52
CA LEU A 234 7.10 -3.42 -2.89
C LEU A 234 7.60 -2.27 -2.01
N GLY A 235 6.87 -1.17 -1.84
CA GLY A 235 7.25 -0.08 -0.95
C GLY A 235 7.67 -0.57 0.42
N GLY A 236 8.91 -0.23 0.82
CA GLY A 236 9.49 -0.63 2.11
C GLY A 236 10.02 -2.07 2.18
N TYR A 237 9.82 -2.89 1.14
CA TYR A 237 10.44 -4.22 1.05
C TYR A 237 11.95 -4.09 1.00
N ARG A 238 12.65 -5.12 1.49
CA ARG A 238 14.11 -5.13 1.58
C ARG A 238 14.68 -6.31 0.85
N LEU A 239 15.78 -6.08 0.15
CA LEU A 239 16.65 -7.12 -0.35
C LEU A 239 17.85 -7.23 0.62
N SER A 240 18.11 -8.42 1.12
CA SER A 240 19.18 -8.72 2.06
C SER A 240 19.87 -10.02 1.70
N ASP A 241 21.14 -10.16 2.08
CA ASP A 241 21.88 -11.42 2.04
C ASP A 241 22.51 -11.74 3.40
N SER A 242 23.43 -12.71 3.45
CA SER A 242 24.09 -13.14 4.69
C SER A 242 24.99 -12.08 5.34
N GLU A 243 25.36 -11.02 4.61
CA GLU A 243 26.20 -9.94 5.12
C GLU A 243 25.39 -8.70 5.49
N GLY A 244 24.11 -8.64 5.08
CA GLY A 244 23.15 -7.66 5.57
C GLY A 244 22.22 -7.12 4.49
N ARG A 245 21.65 -5.96 4.76
CA ARG A 245 20.70 -5.28 3.88
C ARG A 245 21.41 -4.66 2.68
N ARG A 246 20.93 -4.98 1.48
CA ARG A 246 21.44 -4.46 0.20
C ARG A 246 20.58 -3.34 -0.37
N HIS A 247 19.25 -3.50 -0.34
CA HIS A 247 18.33 -2.51 -0.93
C HIS A 247 17.06 -2.35 -0.10
N VAL A 248 16.47 -1.16 -0.17
CA VAL A 248 15.11 -0.88 0.30
C VAL A 248 14.35 -0.27 -0.84
N PHE A 249 13.29 -0.95 -1.27
CA PHE A 249 12.43 -0.44 -2.32
C PHE A 249 11.74 0.85 -1.85
N PRO A 250 11.85 1.95 -2.62
CA PRO A 250 11.14 3.19 -2.30
C PRO A 250 9.64 2.96 -2.19
N GLU A 251 8.98 3.71 -1.31
CA GLU A 251 7.52 3.74 -1.22
C GLU A 251 6.88 3.98 -2.59
N GLY A 252 5.83 3.23 -2.92
CA GLY A 252 5.15 3.29 -4.22
C GLY A 252 5.80 2.49 -5.35
N THR A 253 6.86 1.71 -5.06
CA THR A 253 7.41 0.75 -6.03
C THR A 253 6.39 -0.35 -6.31
N ARG A 254 5.68 -0.28 -7.43
CA ARG A 254 4.63 -1.23 -7.77
C ARG A 254 4.99 -2.09 -8.98
N LEU A 255 4.77 -3.40 -8.86
CA LEU A 255 4.86 -4.34 -9.97
C LEU A 255 3.47 -4.86 -10.32
N THR A 256 2.99 -4.55 -11.52
CA THR A 256 1.82 -5.26 -12.07
C THR A 256 2.19 -6.71 -12.44
N VAL A 257 1.18 -7.54 -12.70
CA VAL A 257 1.39 -8.95 -13.04
C VAL A 257 2.29 -9.08 -14.27
N GLY A 258 3.37 -9.85 -14.14
CA GLY A 258 4.38 -10.09 -15.16
C GLY A 258 5.46 -9.01 -15.27
N GLN A 259 5.43 -7.95 -14.45
CA GLN A 259 6.52 -6.98 -14.38
C GLN A 259 7.64 -7.44 -13.46
N GLY A 260 8.85 -6.98 -13.78
CA GLY A 260 10.03 -7.10 -12.94
C GLY A 260 10.64 -5.75 -12.61
N VAL A 261 11.45 -5.73 -11.55
CA VAL A 261 12.37 -4.65 -11.17
C VAL A 261 13.76 -5.25 -11.01
N VAL A 262 14.75 -4.57 -11.58
CA VAL A 262 16.16 -4.93 -11.45
C VAL A 262 16.79 -4.02 -10.41
N VAL A 263 17.59 -4.59 -9.52
CA VAL A 263 18.38 -3.87 -8.52
C VAL A 263 19.84 -4.16 -8.80
N PHE A 264 20.60 -3.12 -9.15
CA PHE A 264 22.04 -3.24 -9.38
C PHE A 264 22.84 -3.08 -8.07
N GLY A 265 24.03 -3.68 -8.01
CA GLY A 265 24.94 -3.60 -6.87
C GLY A 265 25.32 -2.17 -6.51
N GLY A 266 25.44 -1.29 -7.52
CA GLY A 266 25.71 0.15 -7.34
C GLY A 266 24.56 0.95 -6.72
N GLY A 267 23.41 0.32 -6.44
CA GLY A 267 22.29 0.92 -5.74
C GLY A 267 21.29 1.68 -6.62
N SER A 268 21.34 1.47 -7.94
CA SER A 268 20.39 2.03 -8.93
C SER A 268 19.31 1.05 -9.35
#